data_AF-A0A835KTN9-F1
#
_entry.id   AF-A0A835KTN9-F1
#
_cell.length_a   1.000
_cell.length_b   1.000
_cell.length_c   1.000
_cell.angle_alpha   90.00
_cell.angle_beta   90.00
_cell.angle_gamma   90.00
#
_symmetry.space_group_name_H-M   'P 1'
#
loop_
_entity.id
_entity.type
_entity.pdbx_description
1 polymer ?
#
loop_
_entity_poly.entity_id
_entity_poly.type
_entity_poly.pdbx_seq_one_letter_code
_entity_poly.pdbx_strand_id
1 'polypeptide(L)'
;MATGKPSATITVLALALCAAAAILLLAARPADAASCNPASLSPCGGALLGGAVTQGCCAQLRAQQPCLCQYARNPNYSRYVNGPVAQSVTKACGLPKMKC
;
A
#
# COMPACT_ATOMS: atom_id res chain seq x y z
N MET A 1 -21.40 16.14 -50.75
CA MET A 1 -20.78 16.29 -49.42
C MET A 1 -20.92 14.95 -48.69
N ALA A 2 -20.06 13.99 -49.03
CA ALA A 2 -20.02 12.63 -48.47
C ALA A 2 -18.52 12.24 -48.59
N THR A 3 -17.83 11.61 -47.66
CA THR A 3 -18.19 10.55 -46.73
C THR A 3 -17.10 10.56 -45.65
N GLY A 4 -17.39 11.09 -44.45
CA GLY A 4 -16.50 10.97 -43.30
C GLY A 4 -16.59 9.54 -42.76
N LYS A 5 -15.53 8.74 -42.95
CA LYS A 5 -15.45 7.31 -42.66
C LYS A 5 -15.61 7.06 -41.13
N PRO A 6 -16.78 6.61 -40.64
CA PRO A 6 -17.04 6.55 -39.20
C PRO A 6 -16.24 5.44 -38.49
N SER A 7 -15.72 4.46 -39.24
CA SER A 7 -15.04 3.29 -38.67
C SER A 7 -13.66 3.58 -38.10
N ALA A 8 -12.93 4.55 -38.65
CA ALA A 8 -11.55 4.86 -38.23
C ALA A 8 -11.52 5.73 -36.97
N THR A 9 -12.46 6.67 -36.84
CA THR A 9 -12.60 7.52 -35.65
C THR A 9 -13.03 6.72 -34.42
N ILE A 10 -13.92 5.74 -34.59
CA ILE A 10 -14.39 4.89 -33.49
C ILE A 10 -13.27 3.99 -32.95
N THR A 11 -12.43 3.42 -33.83
CA THR A 11 -11.30 2.58 -33.41
C THR A 11 -10.22 3.38 -32.68
N VAL A 12 -9.89 4.57 -33.17
CA VAL A 12 -8.91 5.45 -32.51
C VAL A 12 -9.39 5.89 -31.13
N LEU A 13 -10.68 6.22 -30.98
CA LEU A 13 -11.26 6.53 -29.67
C LEU A 13 -11.17 5.35 -28.70
N ALA A 14 -11.50 4.14 -29.16
CA ALA A 14 -11.46 2.94 -28.33
C ALA A 14 -10.04 2.61 -27.85
N LEU A 15 -9.03 2.72 -28.72
CA LEU A 15 -7.62 2.53 -28.35
C LEU A 15 -7.14 3.60 -27.37
N ALA A 16 -7.53 4.87 -27.57
CA ALA A 16 -7.18 5.95 -26.65
C ALA A 16 -7.80 5.75 -25.25
N LEU A 17 -9.05 5.31 -25.19
CA LEU A 17 -9.75 4.97 -23.94
C LEU A 17 -9.08 3.78 -23.22
N CYS A 18 -8.72 2.73 -23.95
CA CYS A 18 -8.00 1.58 -23.37
C CYS A 18 -6.61 1.96 -22.85
N ALA A 19 -5.85 2.79 -23.59
CA ALA A 19 -4.55 3.27 -23.14
C ALA A 19 -4.67 4.15 -21.90
N ALA A 20 -5.65 5.07 -21.86
CA ALA A 20 -5.92 5.91 -20.69
C ALA A 20 -6.31 5.06 -19.47
N ALA A 21 -7.15 4.03 -19.65
CA ALA A 21 -7.52 3.10 -18.58
C ALA A 21 -6.32 2.30 -18.07
N ALA A 22 -5.44 1.82 -18.96
CA ALA A 22 -4.23 1.10 -18.58
C ALA A 22 -3.23 1.99 -17.81
N ILE A 23 -3.09 3.25 -18.22
CA ILE A 23 -2.27 4.25 -17.50
C ILE A 23 -2.90 4.56 -16.14
N LEU A 24 -4.23 4.71 -16.05
CA LEU A 24 -4.93 4.89 -14.78
C LEU A 24 -4.76 3.70 -13.85
N LEU A 25 -4.80 2.47 -14.38
CA LEU A 25 -4.57 1.25 -13.61
C LEU A 25 -3.11 1.11 -13.14
N LEU A 26 -2.16 1.60 -13.92
CA LEU A 26 -0.74 1.62 -13.54
C LEU A 26 -0.43 2.76 -12.55
N ALA A 27 -1.16 3.87 -12.64
CA ALA A 27 -1.09 5.00 -11.72
C ALA A 27 -1.94 4.82 -10.46
N ALA A 28 -2.90 3.87 -10.48
CA ALA A 28 -3.65 3.43 -9.33
C ALA A 28 -2.69 2.75 -8.34
N ARG A 29 -2.03 3.58 -7.53
CA ARG A 29 -1.56 3.16 -6.22
C ARG A 29 -2.78 2.58 -5.51
N PRO A 30 -2.68 1.43 -4.85
CA PRO A 30 -3.81 0.90 -4.11
C PRO A 30 -4.24 2.01 -3.14
N ALA A 31 -5.47 2.48 -3.34
CA ALA A 31 -6.08 3.50 -2.52
C ALA A 31 -6.51 2.82 -1.22
N ASP A 32 -5.52 2.46 -0.40
CA ASP A 32 -5.77 1.92 0.92
C ASP A 32 -6.18 3.07 1.84
N ALA A 33 -7.29 2.86 2.56
CA ALA A 33 -8.03 3.84 3.35
C ALA A 33 -7.31 4.38 4.60
N ALA A 34 -5.99 4.42 4.61
CA ALA A 34 -5.20 5.28 5.46
C ALA A 34 -4.04 5.74 4.59
N SER A 35 -3.95 7.04 4.30
CA SER A 35 -2.72 7.62 3.72
C SER A 35 -1.56 7.03 4.50
N CYS A 36 -0.73 6.20 3.86
CA CYS A 36 0.23 5.34 4.54
C CYS A 36 1.13 6.19 5.44
N ASN A 37 0.73 6.35 6.69
CA ASN A 37 1.31 7.33 7.59
C ASN A 37 2.04 6.60 8.71
N PRO A 38 3.38 6.61 8.70
CA PRO A 38 4.15 5.95 9.75
C PRO A 38 3.84 6.55 11.13
N ALA A 39 3.41 7.81 11.21
CA ALA A 39 3.02 8.43 12.48
C ALA A 39 1.77 7.78 13.10
N SER A 40 0.89 7.17 12.30
CA SER A 40 -0.25 6.41 12.82
C SER A 40 0.19 5.15 13.59
N LEU A 41 1.42 4.65 13.35
CA LEU A 41 2.05 3.56 14.12
C LEU A 41 2.78 4.03 15.39
N SER A 42 2.73 5.33 15.74
CA SER A 42 3.22 5.84 17.02
C SER A 42 2.79 5.04 18.27
N PRO A 43 1.55 4.50 18.40
CA PRO A 43 1.19 3.63 19.53
C PRO A 43 1.98 2.31 19.59
N CYS A 44 2.62 1.89 18.49
CA CYS A 44 3.53 0.75 18.45
C CYS A 44 4.98 1.10 18.83
N GLY A 45 5.32 2.39 18.98
CA GLY A 45 6.67 2.85 19.27
C GLY A 45 7.25 2.23 20.55
N GLY A 46 6.42 2.10 21.60
CA GLY A 46 6.81 1.42 22.82
C GLY A 46 7.19 -0.05 22.59
N ALA A 47 6.46 -0.74 21.72
CA ALA A 47 6.76 -2.14 21.38
C ALA A 47 8.01 -2.28 20.52
N LEU A 48 8.32 -1.30 19.67
CA LEU A 48 9.57 -1.24 18.91
C LEU A 48 10.81 -1.07 19.81
N LEU A 49 10.62 -0.51 21.02
CA LEU A 49 11.67 -0.33 22.02
C LEU A 49 11.74 -1.48 23.05
N GLY A 50 11.03 -2.58 22.81
CA GLY A 50 10.99 -3.74 23.72
C GLY A 50 9.89 -3.68 24.79
N GLY A 51 8.98 -2.71 24.71
CA GLY A 51 7.81 -2.60 25.56
C GLY A 51 6.63 -3.48 25.13
N ALA A 52 5.52 -3.36 25.87
CA ALA A 52 4.31 -4.13 25.59
C ALA A 52 3.61 -3.66 24.29
N VAL A 53 3.09 -4.63 23.53
CA VAL A 53 2.24 -4.36 22.36
C VAL A 53 0.83 -4.03 22.83
N THR A 54 0.35 -2.83 22.51
CA THR A 54 -1.00 -2.39 22.89
C THR A 54 -2.05 -2.84 21.87
N GLN A 55 -3.30 -2.97 22.30
CA GLN A 55 -4.40 -3.30 21.40
C GLN A 55 -4.60 -2.24 20.31
N GLY A 56 -4.41 -0.96 20.64
CA GLY A 56 -4.44 0.16 19.69
C GLY A 56 -3.33 0.08 18.64
N CYS A 57 -2.12 -0.35 19.02
CA CYS A 57 -1.06 -0.65 18.07
C CYS A 57 -1.50 -1.73 17.07
N CYS A 58 -2.05 -2.84 17.54
CA CYS A 58 -2.47 -3.93 16.65
C CYS A 58 -3.63 -3.56 15.72
N ALA A 59 -4.55 -2.71 16.18
CA ALA A 59 -5.64 -2.21 15.34
C ALA A 59 -5.07 -1.36 14.19
N GLN A 60 -4.15 -0.45 14.49
CA GLN A 60 -3.57 0.42 13.47
C GLN A 60 -2.64 -0.34 12.53
N LEU A 61 -1.90 -1.32 13.05
CA LEU A 61 -1.00 -2.16 12.26
C LEU A 61 -1.77 -3.04 11.27
N ARG A 62 -2.93 -3.57 11.67
CA ARG A 62 -3.87 -4.26 10.77
C ARG A 62 -4.46 -3.32 9.73
N ALA A 63 -4.89 -2.12 10.12
CA ALA A 63 -5.42 -1.14 9.19
C ALA A 63 -4.39 -0.72 8.12
N GLN A 64 -3.10 -0.72 8.47
CA GLN A 64 -2.01 -0.35 7.57
C GLN A 64 -1.25 -1.54 6.98
N GLN A 65 -1.74 -2.77 7.15
CA GLN A 65 -1.13 -3.97 6.59
C GLN A 65 -0.72 -3.85 5.10
N PRO A 66 -1.52 -3.26 4.19
CA PRO A 66 -1.09 -3.07 2.79
C PRO A 66 0.09 -2.10 2.63
N CYS A 67 0.22 -1.11 3.52
CA CYS A 67 1.33 -0.15 3.54
C CYS A 67 2.63 -0.73 4.12
N LEU A 68 2.57 -1.79 4.93
CA LEU A 68 3.75 -2.31 5.62
C LEU A 68 4.83 -2.79 4.65
N CYS A 69 4.43 -3.34 3.50
CA CYS A 69 5.38 -3.70 2.44
C CYS A 69 6.04 -2.49 1.78
N GLN A 70 5.31 -1.37 1.69
CA GLN A 70 5.87 -0.13 1.17
C GLN A 70 6.94 0.42 2.12
N TYR A 71 6.72 0.33 3.44
CA TYR A 71 7.74 0.65 4.43
C TYR A 71 8.93 -0.30 4.39
N ALA A 72 8.69 -1.59 4.14
CA ALA A 72 9.77 -2.60 4.04
C ALA A 72 10.68 -2.36 2.82
N ARG A 73 10.12 -1.83 1.73
CA ARG A 73 10.84 -1.48 0.51
C ARG A 73 11.55 -0.14 0.60
N ASN A 74 11.10 0.77 1.47
CA ASN A 74 11.77 2.05 1.63
C ASN A 74 13.06 1.88 2.46
N PRO A 75 14.26 2.19 1.93
CA PRO A 75 15.52 1.95 2.63
C PRO A 75 15.63 2.71 3.96
N ASN A 76 14.92 3.83 4.13
CA ASN A 76 14.88 4.58 5.38
C ASN A 76 14.13 3.85 6.50
N TYR A 77 13.12 3.06 6.14
CA TYR A 77 12.25 2.35 7.09
C TYR A 77 12.50 0.84 7.15
N SER A 78 13.09 0.27 6.09
CA SER A 78 13.33 -1.17 5.92
C SER A 78 14.02 -1.80 7.12
N ARG A 79 15.06 -1.16 7.66
CA ARG A 79 15.80 -1.64 8.85
C ARG A 79 14.93 -1.78 10.09
N TYR A 80 13.90 -0.96 10.22
CA TYR A 80 12.99 -0.97 11.37
C TYR A 80 11.89 -2.01 11.21
N VAL A 81 11.31 -2.13 10.01
CA VAL A 81 10.18 -3.02 9.75
C VAL A 81 10.58 -4.45 9.39
N ASN A 82 11.79 -4.68 8.87
CA ASN A 82 12.34 -6.01 8.64
C ASN A 82 13.13 -6.54 9.85
N GLY A 83 13.29 -5.72 10.90
CA GLY A 83 13.99 -6.11 12.12
C GLY A 83 13.22 -7.16 12.95
N PRO A 84 13.91 -7.87 13.87
CA PRO A 84 13.30 -8.89 14.70
C PRO A 84 12.17 -8.35 15.59
N VAL A 85 12.25 -7.07 15.98
CA VAL A 85 11.22 -6.42 16.81
C VAL A 85 9.92 -6.19 16.02
N ALA A 86 10.01 -5.75 14.76
CA ALA A 86 8.79 -5.63 13.94
C ALA A 86 8.14 -7.00 13.67
N GLN A 87 8.94 -8.06 13.54
CA GLN A 87 8.43 -9.43 13.44
C GLN A 87 7.79 -9.91 14.76
N SER A 88 8.32 -9.53 15.92
CA SER A 88 7.70 -9.87 17.20
C SER A 88 6.39 -9.11 17.41
N VAL A 89 6.32 -7.83 17.03
CA VAL A 89 5.09 -7.01 17.11
C VAL A 89 4.00 -7.55 16.20
N THR A 90 4.33 -7.87 14.94
CA THR A 90 3.36 -8.48 14.00
C THR A 90 2.86 -9.83 14.52
N LYS A 91 3.75 -10.67 15.05
CA LYS A 91 3.37 -11.95 15.68
C LYS A 91 2.47 -11.76 16.91
N ALA A 92 2.80 -10.81 17.79
CA ALA A 92 2.00 -10.48 18.96
C ALA A 92 0.60 -9.97 18.60
N CYS A 93 0.48 -9.27 17.47
CA CYS A 93 -0.79 -8.80 16.92
C CYS A 93 -1.57 -9.86 16.12
N GLY A 94 -1.04 -11.08 15.98
CA GLY A 94 -1.67 -12.15 15.20
C GLY A 94 -1.63 -11.92 13.68
N LEU A 95 -0.75 -11.05 13.21
CA LEU A 95 -0.56 -10.82 11.78
C LEU A 95 0.31 -11.92 11.17
N PRO A 96 0.01 -12.37 9.94
CA PRO A 96 0.90 -13.28 9.22
C PRO A 96 2.26 -12.62 9.02
N LYS A 97 3.32 -13.44 8.92
CA LYS A 97 4.63 -12.93 8.51
C LYS A 97 4.47 -12.20 7.18
N MET A 98 4.75 -10.90 7.19
CA MET A 98 4.77 -10.10 5.98
C MET A 98 5.79 -10.68 5.01
N LYS A 99 5.30 -11.16 3.87
CA LYS A 99 6.11 -11.44 2.68
C LYS A 99 5.96 -10.22 1.78
N CYS A 100 6.95 -9.35 1.83
CA CYS A 100 7.08 -8.16 1.00
C CYS A 100 8.34 -8.31 0.14
#